data_AF-A0A817DZ64-F1
#
_entry.id   AF-A0A817DZ64-F1
#
_cell.length_a   1.000
_cell.length_b   1.000
_cell.length_c   1.000
_cell.angle_alpha   90.00
_cell.angle_beta   90.00
_cell.angle_gamma   90.00
#
_symmetry.space_group_name_H-M   'P 1'
#
loop_
_entity.id
_entity.type
_entity.pdbx_description
1 polymer ?
#
loop_
_entity_poly.entity_id
_entity_poly.type
_entity_poly.pdbx_seq_one_letter_code
_entity_poly.pdbx_strand_id
1 'polypeptide(L)'
;MELNNRLLSLTGTAGVTLKSELYLLQQLIVQQTFSLQNNNTKDSTAYKNLSQNLFSGTKMTQIFNPMIRRWAAQKQVTITVNSNAATKACDITVKGRDSEIRKVKEEFDSFLGWLQMCAVVRHPDSGVSPRLLRAEVRANCEDIEERISHITDPKRTYIDLYNNVKSSTATRETRMEVVAWVAVCKFNCKSRPDIANPKDWIEYKANRHGVNIPYMNKEVAPADLNCHLSTYGSFDIEKFQDELHKFGMKCECYREEWRYILLIDESVRTGPFTLDLIEPHVALTHDRIDFDVSNLVLEKNYTRDLGMRIDIQQKPYSIELETIINYIKNK
;
A
#
# COMPACT_ATOMS: atom_id res chain seq x y z
N MET A 1 6.44 -25.17 38.60
CA MET A 1 5.50 -24.79 37.53
C MET A 1 4.16 -25.39 37.91
N GLU A 2 3.16 -24.56 38.18
CA GLU A 2 1.83 -25.02 38.59
C GLU A 2 0.80 -24.45 37.61
N LEU A 3 -0.08 -25.31 37.10
CA LEU A 3 -1.19 -24.91 36.25
C LEU A 3 -2.47 -25.00 37.08
N ASN A 4 -3.12 -23.86 37.33
CA ASN A 4 -4.34 -23.81 38.12
C ASN A 4 -5.37 -22.93 37.41
N ASN A 5 -6.55 -23.46 37.06
CA ASN A 5 -7.60 -22.75 36.32
C ASN A 5 -7.12 -21.99 35.07
N ARG A 6 -6.29 -22.62 34.23
CA ARG A 6 -5.65 -22.03 33.01
C ARG A 6 -4.62 -20.93 33.30
N LEU A 7 -4.30 -20.65 34.56
CA LEU A 7 -3.22 -19.77 34.94
C LEU A 7 -1.95 -20.61 35.15
N LEU A 8 -0.90 -20.33 34.38
CA LEU A 8 0.40 -20.95 34.56
C LEU A 8 1.25 -20.07 35.47
N SER A 9 1.57 -20.57 36.67
CA SER A 9 2.42 -19.86 37.63
C SER A 9 3.87 -20.34 37.51
N LEU A 10 4.76 -19.39 37.21
CA LEU A 10 6.20 -19.58 37.18
C LEU A 10 6.81 -18.92 38.41
N THR A 11 7.33 -19.74 39.32
CA THR A 11 7.91 -19.31 40.60
C THR A 11 9.40 -19.60 40.61
N GLY A 12 10.21 -18.61 41.00
CA GLY A 12 11.66 -18.71 41.02
C GLY A 12 12.31 -17.33 41.12
N THR A 13 13.64 -17.29 41.06
CA THR A 13 14.36 -16.02 40.92
C THR A 13 14.04 -15.39 39.57
N ALA A 14 14.08 -14.06 39.46
CA ALA A 14 13.64 -13.31 38.27
C ALA A 14 14.26 -13.85 36.96
N GLY A 15 15.56 -14.16 36.96
CA GLY A 15 16.24 -14.71 35.79
C GLY A 15 15.79 -16.12 35.40
N VAL A 16 15.45 -16.97 36.38
CA VAL A 16 14.91 -18.32 36.12
C VAL A 16 13.50 -18.22 35.56
N THR A 17 12.66 -17.36 36.16
CA THR A 17 11.27 -17.14 35.72
C THR A 17 11.21 -16.62 34.29
N LEU A 18 12.02 -15.60 33.94
CA LEU A 18 12.13 -15.06 32.57
C LEU A 18 12.59 -16.11 31.56
N LYS A 19 13.59 -16.92 31.92
CA LYS A 19 14.10 -17.98 31.04
C LYS A 19 13.05 -19.07 30.82
N SER A 20 12.33 -19.46 31.87
CA SER A 20 11.23 -20.44 31.79
C SER A 20 10.05 -19.91 30.98
N GLU A 21 9.68 -18.64 31.16
CA GLU A 21 8.63 -17.99 30.36
C GLU A 21 9.01 -17.98 28.88
N LEU A 22 10.22 -17.54 28.55
CA LEU A 22 10.69 -17.47 27.17
C LEU A 22 10.77 -18.87 26.53
N TYR A 23 11.22 -19.87 27.29
CA TYR A 23 11.21 -21.27 26.86
C TYR A 23 9.78 -21.79 26.61
N LEU A 24 8.83 -21.51 27.50
CA LEU A 24 7.43 -21.91 27.33
C LEU A 24 6.79 -21.23 26.12
N LEU A 25 7.03 -19.93 25.94
CA LEU A 25 6.55 -19.18 24.78
C LEU A 25 7.09 -19.76 23.46
N GLN A 26 8.35 -20.22 23.46
CA GLN A 26 8.93 -20.94 22.31
C GLN A 26 8.27 -22.30 22.06
N GLN A 27 7.93 -23.05 23.11
CA GLN A 27 7.24 -24.33 23.00
C GLN A 27 5.78 -24.19 22.52
N LEU A 28 5.17 -23.01 22.71
CA LEU A 28 3.83 -22.68 22.23
C LEU A 28 3.80 -22.20 20.77
N ILE A 29 4.96 -22.13 20.11
CA ILE A 29 5.04 -21.84 18.68
C ILE A 29 4.57 -23.08 17.93
N VAL A 30 3.45 -22.94 17.24
CA VAL A 30 2.93 -23.97 16.33
C VAL A 30 3.20 -23.56 14.89
N GLN A 31 3.04 -24.52 13.98
CA GLN A 31 3.16 -24.29 12.55
C GLN A 31 1.85 -24.71 11.89
N GLN A 32 1.34 -23.84 11.02
CA GLN A 32 0.18 -24.14 10.19
C GLN A 32 0.51 -23.84 8.73
N THR A 33 0.02 -24.69 7.83
CA THR A 33 0.10 -24.47 6.39
C THR A 33 -1.30 -24.41 5.82
N PHE A 34 -1.55 -23.45 4.93
CA PHE A 34 -2.80 -23.32 4.17
C PHE A 34 -2.50 -22.81 2.77
N SER A 35 -3.38 -23.11 1.81
CA SER A 35 -3.21 -22.68 0.42
C SER A 35 -4.17 -21.55 0.08
N LEU A 36 -3.72 -20.59 -0.72
CA LEU A 36 -4.59 -19.60 -1.34
C LEU A 36 -5.39 -20.27 -2.46
N GLN A 37 -6.68 -20.50 -2.20
CA GLN A 37 -7.55 -21.26 -3.10
C GLN A 37 -8.72 -20.41 -3.58
N ASN A 38 -9.22 -20.73 -4.77
CA ASN A 38 -10.42 -20.14 -5.31
C ASN A 38 -11.63 -20.99 -4.92
N ASN A 39 -12.39 -20.51 -3.93
CA ASN A 39 -13.58 -21.17 -3.43
C ASN A 39 -14.88 -20.65 -4.07
N ASN A 40 -14.79 -19.76 -5.07
CA ASN A 40 -15.96 -19.24 -5.77
C ASN A 40 -16.60 -20.31 -6.65
N THR A 41 -17.89 -20.17 -6.91
CA THR A 41 -18.61 -21.03 -7.86
C THR A 41 -17.98 -20.93 -9.24
N LYS A 42 -17.67 -22.09 -9.84
CA LYS A 42 -17.19 -22.19 -11.22
C LYS A 42 -18.15 -21.44 -12.14
N ASP A 43 -17.59 -20.71 -13.11
CA ASP A 43 -18.29 -19.84 -14.09
C ASP A 43 -18.71 -18.44 -13.64
N SER A 44 -18.57 -18.08 -12.36
CA SER A 44 -18.74 -16.68 -11.92
C SER A 44 -17.60 -15.76 -12.40
N THR A 45 -17.88 -14.47 -12.58
CA THR A 45 -16.84 -13.46 -12.87
C THR A 45 -15.79 -13.43 -11.76
N ALA A 46 -16.21 -13.54 -10.51
CA ALA A 46 -15.32 -13.63 -9.34
C ALA A 46 -14.39 -14.85 -9.43
N TYR A 47 -14.90 -16.01 -9.87
CA TYR A 47 -14.07 -17.20 -10.08
C TYR A 47 -13.02 -16.99 -11.17
N LYS A 48 -13.39 -16.38 -12.31
CA LYS A 48 -12.45 -16.11 -13.41
C LYS A 48 -11.34 -15.15 -12.96
N ASN A 49 -11.74 -14.04 -12.37
CA ASN A 49 -10.83 -13.02 -11.82
C ASN A 49 -9.87 -13.61 -10.79
N LEU A 50 -10.40 -14.29 -9.76
CA LEU A 50 -9.58 -14.85 -8.69
C LEU A 50 -8.64 -15.95 -9.21
N SER A 51 -9.09 -16.81 -10.12
CA SER A 51 -8.23 -17.84 -10.73
C SER A 51 -7.04 -17.24 -11.48
N GLN A 52 -7.30 -16.21 -12.29
CA GLN A 52 -6.26 -15.50 -13.04
C GLN A 52 -5.29 -14.77 -12.11
N ASN A 53 -5.81 -14.13 -11.07
CA ASN A 53 -5.00 -13.40 -10.10
C ASN A 53 -4.17 -14.32 -9.21
N LEU A 54 -4.71 -15.45 -8.76
CA LEU A 54 -3.95 -16.46 -8.00
C LEU A 54 -2.83 -17.06 -8.84
N PHE A 55 -3.12 -17.41 -10.10
CA PHE A 55 -2.08 -17.89 -11.02
C PHE A 55 -0.96 -16.85 -11.19
N SER A 56 -1.30 -15.58 -11.32
CA SER A 56 -0.31 -14.50 -11.39
C SER A 56 0.48 -14.39 -10.07
N GLY A 57 -0.19 -14.49 -8.92
CA GLY A 57 0.42 -14.50 -7.60
C GLY A 57 1.44 -15.62 -7.40
N THR A 58 1.22 -16.80 -7.99
CA THR A 58 2.21 -17.91 -7.91
C THR A 58 3.56 -17.57 -8.54
N LYS A 59 3.61 -16.60 -9.46
CA LYS A 59 4.83 -16.14 -10.12
C LYS A 59 5.47 -14.93 -9.42
N MET A 60 4.82 -14.39 -8.39
CA MET A 60 5.14 -13.12 -7.76
C MET A 60 5.03 -13.19 -6.25
N THR A 61 5.56 -14.24 -5.60
CA THR A 61 5.41 -14.43 -4.14
C THR A 61 6.02 -13.28 -3.33
N GLN A 62 7.00 -12.55 -3.89
CA GLN A 62 7.62 -11.39 -3.25
C GLN A 62 6.66 -10.23 -2.97
N ILE A 63 5.47 -10.20 -3.59
CA ILE A 63 4.46 -9.15 -3.30
C ILE A 63 4.05 -9.15 -1.83
N PHE A 64 4.15 -10.29 -1.13
CA PHE A 64 3.78 -10.42 0.27
C PHE A 64 4.90 -10.00 1.24
N ASN A 65 6.10 -9.67 0.74
CA ASN A 65 7.26 -9.33 1.58
C ASN A 65 6.99 -8.23 2.62
N PRO A 66 6.27 -7.12 2.31
CA PRO A 66 6.00 -6.10 3.32
C PRO A 66 5.20 -6.66 4.51
N MET A 67 4.17 -7.45 4.23
CA MET A 67 3.36 -8.14 5.24
C MET A 67 4.20 -9.15 6.05
N ILE A 68 5.02 -9.96 5.38
CA ILE A 68 5.91 -10.96 6.03
C ILE A 68 6.84 -10.26 7.03
N ARG A 69 7.46 -9.15 6.62
CA ARG A 69 8.41 -8.40 7.45
C ARG A 69 7.74 -7.76 8.65
N ARG A 70 6.53 -7.21 8.48
CA ARG A 70 5.76 -6.64 9.60
C ARG A 70 5.46 -7.70 10.65
N TRP A 71 4.93 -8.85 10.25
CA TRP A 71 4.59 -9.93 11.17
C TRP A 71 5.82 -10.47 11.92
N ALA A 72 6.95 -10.57 11.23
CA ALA A 72 8.23 -10.92 11.85
C ALA A 72 8.66 -9.87 12.89
N ALA A 73 8.62 -8.58 12.55
CA ALA A 73 9.07 -7.50 13.42
C ALA A 73 8.17 -7.28 14.64
N GLN A 74 6.84 -7.27 14.46
CA GLN A 74 5.90 -6.85 15.50
C GLN A 74 5.43 -7.99 16.40
N LYS A 75 5.35 -9.21 15.85
CA LYS A 75 4.69 -10.35 16.52
C LYS A 75 5.53 -11.62 16.55
N GLN A 76 6.77 -11.55 16.06
CA GLN A 76 7.70 -12.69 15.98
C GLN A 76 7.10 -13.88 15.19
N VAL A 77 6.26 -13.59 14.20
CA VAL A 77 5.64 -14.60 13.35
C VAL A 77 6.47 -14.76 12.08
N THR A 78 6.82 -16.01 11.75
CA THR A 78 7.50 -16.34 10.49
C THR A 78 6.46 -16.76 9.47
N ILE A 79 6.42 -16.09 8.32
CA ILE A 79 5.54 -16.44 7.19
C ILE A 79 6.43 -16.83 6.01
N THR A 80 6.11 -17.96 5.37
CA THR A 80 6.74 -18.43 4.14
C THR A 80 5.68 -18.62 3.07
N VAL A 81 5.89 -18.02 1.90
CA VAL A 81 4.98 -18.11 0.76
C VAL A 81 5.66 -18.87 -0.35
N ASN A 82 5.16 -20.06 -0.66
CA ASN A 82 5.70 -20.94 -1.68
C ASN A 82 4.74 -21.04 -2.86
N SER A 83 5.27 -20.97 -4.08
CA SER A 83 4.50 -21.26 -5.28
C SER A 83 4.35 -22.78 -5.44
N ASN A 84 3.12 -23.28 -5.56
CA ASN A 84 2.86 -24.68 -5.86
C ASN A 84 2.45 -24.83 -7.32
N ALA A 85 3.39 -25.30 -8.14
CA ALA A 85 3.18 -25.44 -9.58
C ALA A 85 2.09 -26.47 -9.93
N ALA A 86 1.90 -27.51 -9.10
CA ALA A 86 0.92 -28.57 -9.34
C ALA A 86 -0.51 -28.07 -9.13
N THR A 87 -0.74 -27.29 -8.07
CA THR A 87 -2.07 -26.76 -7.73
C THR A 87 -2.34 -25.37 -8.30
N LYS A 88 -1.33 -24.73 -8.93
CA LYS A 88 -1.38 -23.34 -9.38
C LYS A 88 -1.81 -22.38 -8.25
N ALA A 89 -1.41 -22.70 -7.03
CA ALA A 89 -1.74 -21.95 -5.83
C ALA A 89 -0.48 -21.48 -5.10
N CYS A 90 -0.65 -20.56 -4.15
CA CYS A 90 0.40 -20.22 -3.20
C CYS A 90 0.14 -20.96 -1.87
N ASP A 91 1.10 -21.72 -1.41
CA ASP A 91 1.07 -22.36 -0.10
C ASP A 91 1.73 -21.44 0.92
N ILE A 92 0.98 -21.07 1.95
CA ILE A 92 1.39 -20.19 3.03
C ILE A 92 1.68 -21.07 4.24
N THR A 93 2.92 -21.02 4.73
CA THR A 93 3.30 -21.64 5.99
C THR A 93 3.55 -20.54 7.01
N VAL A 94 2.85 -20.61 8.14
CA VAL A 94 2.95 -19.63 9.23
C VAL A 94 3.43 -20.34 10.48
N LYS A 95 4.45 -19.78 11.13
CA LYS A 95 5.02 -20.28 12.37
C LYS A 95 4.94 -19.19 13.44
N GLY A 96 4.23 -19.45 14.52
CA GLY A 96 3.95 -18.47 15.58
C GLY A 96 2.99 -19.01 16.63
N ARG A 97 2.50 -18.13 17.51
CA ARG A 97 1.43 -18.47 18.45
C ARG A 97 0.12 -18.70 17.71
N ASP A 98 -0.72 -19.64 18.15
CA ASP A 98 -2.00 -19.97 17.50
C ASP A 98 -2.88 -18.73 17.27
N SER A 99 -2.97 -17.84 18.26
CA SER A 99 -3.73 -16.59 18.15
C SER A 99 -3.24 -15.66 17.03
N GLU A 100 -1.93 -15.65 16.79
CA GLU A 100 -1.33 -14.80 15.75
C GLU A 100 -1.40 -15.48 14.38
N ILE A 101 -1.27 -16.80 14.30
CA ILE A 101 -1.48 -17.56 13.06
C ILE A 101 -2.90 -17.34 12.54
N ARG A 102 -3.89 -17.37 13.43
CA ARG A 102 -5.30 -17.11 13.07
C ARG A 102 -5.48 -15.73 12.44
N LYS A 103 -4.87 -14.70 13.02
CA LYS A 103 -4.89 -13.33 12.47
C LYS A 103 -4.20 -13.25 11.11
N VAL A 104 -3.03 -13.88 10.94
CA VAL A 104 -2.36 -13.95 9.63
C VAL A 104 -3.29 -14.58 8.59
N LYS A 105 -3.94 -15.70 8.93
CA LYS A 105 -4.90 -16.35 8.03
C LYS A 105 -6.06 -15.42 7.68
N GLU A 106 -6.63 -14.73 8.66
CA GLU A 106 -7.70 -13.75 8.45
C GLU A 106 -7.28 -12.58 7.55
N GLU A 107 -6.00 -12.18 7.58
CA GLU A 107 -5.44 -11.17 6.67
C GLU A 107 -5.34 -11.70 5.23
N PHE A 108 -4.85 -12.93 5.04
CA PHE A 108 -4.83 -13.58 3.71
C PHE A 108 -6.24 -13.81 3.17
N ASP A 109 -7.19 -14.25 4.01
CA ASP A 109 -8.59 -14.45 3.62
C ASP A 109 -9.25 -13.12 3.21
N SER A 110 -8.97 -12.03 3.94
CA SER A 110 -9.42 -10.68 3.57
C SER A 110 -8.82 -10.22 2.24
N PHE A 111 -7.52 -10.43 2.05
CA PHE A 111 -6.85 -10.14 0.79
C PHE A 111 -7.46 -10.92 -0.37
N LEU A 112 -7.78 -12.21 -0.20
CA LEU A 112 -8.47 -13.00 -1.22
C LEU A 112 -9.88 -12.46 -1.51
N GLY A 113 -10.60 -12.05 -0.46
CA GLY A 113 -11.92 -11.44 -0.57
C GLY A 113 -11.91 -10.12 -1.35
N TRP A 114 -10.81 -9.36 -1.28
CA TRP A 114 -10.57 -8.20 -2.14
C TRP A 114 -10.14 -8.64 -3.56
N LEU A 115 -9.25 -9.61 -3.68
CA LEU A 115 -8.64 -10.07 -4.94
C LEU A 115 -9.67 -10.61 -5.95
N GLN A 116 -10.74 -11.24 -5.46
CA GLN A 116 -11.83 -11.74 -6.32
C GLN A 116 -12.63 -10.64 -7.02
N MET A 117 -12.63 -9.43 -6.46
CA MET A 117 -13.29 -8.24 -7.03
C MET A 117 -12.40 -7.55 -8.07
N CYS A 118 -11.13 -7.92 -8.14
CA CYS A 118 -10.14 -7.27 -8.99
C CYS A 118 -10.10 -7.92 -10.38
N ALA A 119 -10.17 -7.12 -11.44
CA ALA A 119 -10.09 -7.61 -12.82
C ALA A 119 -8.75 -8.33 -13.08
N VAL A 120 -7.62 -7.68 -12.81
CA VAL A 120 -6.28 -8.24 -12.98
C VAL A 120 -5.30 -7.67 -11.95
N VAL A 121 -4.45 -8.53 -11.38
CA VAL A 121 -3.33 -8.17 -10.51
C VAL A 121 -1.99 -8.31 -11.22
N ARG A 122 -1.11 -7.35 -10.96
CA ARG A 122 0.22 -7.26 -11.54
C ARG A 122 1.27 -6.88 -10.53
N HIS A 123 2.53 -7.26 -10.78
CA HIS A 123 3.64 -6.67 -10.04
C HIS A 123 3.67 -5.16 -10.35
N PRO A 124 3.88 -4.28 -9.35
CA PRO A 124 4.06 -2.86 -9.55
C PRO A 124 5.12 -2.49 -10.58
N ASP A 125 6.11 -3.37 -10.73
CA ASP A 125 7.24 -3.26 -11.67
C ASP A 125 7.03 -4.04 -12.99
N SER A 126 5.89 -4.68 -13.19
CA SER A 126 5.56 -5.33 -14.48
C SER A 126 5.00 -4.35 -15.53
N GLY A 127 4.88 -3.08 -15.17
CA GLY A 127 4.58 -2.00 -16.10
C GLY A 127 5.78 -1.66 -16.99
N VAL A 128 5.53 -0.89 -18.05
CA VAL A 128 6.62 -0.33 -18.85
C VAL A 128 7.39 0.67 -17.97
N SER A 129 8.71 0.62 -17.99
CA SER A 129 9.53 1.62 -17.33
C SER A 129 9.12 3.03 -17.75
N PRO A 130 9.19 4.02 -16.84
CA PRO A 130 8.98 5.42 -17.18
C PRO A 130 9.73 5.78 -18.46
N ARG A 131 9.02 6.40 -19.41
CA ARG A 131 9.61 6.83 -20.68
C ARG A 131 9.95 8.31 -20.59
N LEU A 132 11.12 8.67 -21.11
CA LEU A 132 11.46 10.05 -21.38
C LEU A 132 10.45 10.63 -22.38
N LEU A 133 9.96 11.83 -22.07
CA LEU A 133 9.16 12.59 -23.02
C LEU A 133 10.01 13.01 -24.22
N ARG A 134 9.43 12.92 -25.42
CA ARG A 134 10.04 13.50 -26.62
C ARG A 134 10.18 15.02 -26.43
N ALA A 135 11.23 15.61 -27.00
CA ALA A 135 11.57 17.01 -26.78
C ALA A 135 10.44 17.97 -27.17
N GLU A 136 9.69 17.65 -28.22
CA GLU A 136 8.56 18.44 -28.72
C GLU A 136 7.37 18.45 -27.75
N VAL A 137 7.23 17.39 -26.96
CA VAL A 137 6.12 17.19 -26.02
C VAL A 137 6.49 17.78 -24.66
N ARG A 138 7.76 17.64 -24.28
CA ARG A 138 8.34 18.14 -23.05
C ARG A 138 8.14 19.65 -22.86
N ALA A 139 8.34 20.43 -23.91
CA ALA A 139 8.09 21.87 -23.92
C ALA A 139 6.64 22.24 -23.56
N ASN A 140 5.69 21.32 -23.77
CA ASN A 140 4.29 21.53 -23.45
C ASN A 140 3.89 20.97 -22.08
N CYS A 141 4.78 20.29 -21.35
CA CYS A 141 4.45 19.56 -20.10
C CYS A 141 5.37 19.91 -18.94
N GLU A 142 5.96 21.10 -18.99
CA GLU A 142 6.90 21.57 -17.97
C GLU A 142 6.25 21.61 -16.58
N ASP A 143 4.96 21.94 -16.50
CA ASP A 143 4.15 21.95 -15.28
C ASP A 143 3.98 20.54 -14.66
N ILE A 144 3.80 19.52 -15.50
CA ILE A 144 3.69 18.12 -15.07
C ILE A 144 5.06 17.61 -14.60
N GLU A 145 6.14 17.90 -15.34
CA GLU A 145 7.50 17.53 -14.94
C GLU A 145 7.90 18.21 -13.63
N GLU A 146 7.56 19.49 -13.46
CA GLU A 146 7.80 20.25 -12.23
C GLU A 146 7.10 19.59 -11.04
N ARG A 147 5.81 19.26 -11.15
CA ARG A 147 5.05 18.58 -10.10
C ARG A 147 5.59 17.18 -9.77
N ILE A 148 6.07 16.44 -10.78
CA ILE A 148 6.74 15.15 -10.55
C ILE A 148 8.04 15.35 -9.79
N SER A 149 8.85 16.32 -10.20
CA SER A 149 10.12 16.63 -9.55
C SER A 149 9.94 17.04 -8.08
N HIS A 150 8.83 17.71 -7.75
CA HIS A 150 8.48 18.05 -6.37
C HIS A 150 8.34 16.79 -5.49
N ILE A 151 7.92 15.65 -6.05
CA ILE A 151 7.70 14.41 -5.29
C ILE A 151 8.90 13.47 -5.37
N THR A 152 9.59 13.42 -6.51
CA THR A 152 10.60 12.39 -6.80
C THR A 152 12.05 12.81 -6.58
N ASP A 153 12.35 14.10 -6.40
CA ASP A 153 13.71 14.59 -6.14
C ASP A 153 14.11 14.46 -4.66
N PRO A 154 15.01 13.53 -4.28
CA PRO A 154 15.43 13.39 -2.89
C PRO A 154 16.34 14.52 -2.39
N LYS A 155 16.79 15.44 -3.26
CA LYS A 155 17.66 16.55 -2.88
C LYS A 155 16.90 17.76 -2.32
N ARG A 156 15.56 17.76 -2.39
CA ARG A 156 14.73 18.83 -1.81
C ARG A 156 15.08 19.03 -0.34
N THR A 157 15.28 20.29 0.05
CA THR A 157 15.67 20.60 1.42
C THR A 157 14.46 20.59 2.36
N TYR A 158 14.73 20.45 3.65
CA TYR A 158 13.69 20.59 4.67
C TYR A 158 12.99 21.96 4.59
N ILE A 159 13.74 23.02 4.28
CA ILE A 159 13.21 24.39 4.18
C ILE A 159 12.22 24.49 3.01
N ASP A 160 12.58 23.95 1.85
CA ASP A 160 11.70 23.96 0.66
C ASP A 160 10.37 23.26 0.93
N LEU A 161 10.44 22.08 1.57
CA LEU A 161 9.27 21.29 1.93
C LEU A 161 8.43 21.99 3.01
N TYR A 162 9.07 22.55 4.04
CA TYR A 162 8.39 23.23 5.13
C TYR A 162 7.65 24.50 4.68
N ASN A 163 8.26 25.27 3.77
CA ASN A 163 7.62 26.46 3.21
C ASN A 163 6.35 26.11 2.42
N ASN A 164 6.33 24.97 1.73
CA ASN A 164 5.15 24.50 0.99
C ASN A 164 3.98 24.15 1.92
N VAL A 165 4.24 23.58 3.11
CA VAL A 165 3.17 23.16 4.03
C VAL A 165 2.71 24.23 5.02
N LYS A 166 3.53 25.24 5.34
CA LYS A 166 3.27 26.21 6.43
C LYS A 166 3.12 27.66 5.98
N SER A 167 3.38 27.99 4.72
CA SER A 167 3.16 29.34 4.18
C SER A 167 1.66 29.70 4.14
N SER A 168 1.36 31.00 4.03
CA SER A 168 0.00 31.49 3.80
C SER A 168 -0.61 31.02 2.48
N THR A 169 0.23 30.51 1.57
CA THR A 169 -0.14 29.95 0.27
C THR A 169 -0.26 28.43 0.29
N ALA A 170 -0.06 27.78 1.45
CA ALA A 170 -0.20 26.34 1.56
C ALA A 170 -1.63 25.88 1.21
N THR A 171 -1.72 24.94 0.29
CA THR A 171 -2.97 24.29 -0.16
C THR A 171 -2.97 22.81 0.21
N ARG A 172 -4.11 22.13 0.04
CA ARG A 172 -4.19 20.67 0.19
C ARG A 172 -3.14 19.96 -0.67
N GLU A 173 -3.01 20.39 -1.92
CA GLU A 173 -2.10 19.83 -2.92
C GLU A 173 -0.65 19.94 -2.47
N THR A 174 -0.22 21.14 -2.04
CA THR A 174 1.16 21.34 -1.56
C THR A 174 1.49 20.49 -0.32
N ARG A 175 0.49 20.18 0.51
CA ARG A 175 0.65 19.28 1.66
C ARG A 175 0.67 17.81 1.23
N MET A 176 -0.19 17.41 0.29
CA MET A 176 -0.17 16.09 -0.35
C MET A 176 1.17 15.81 -1.04
N GLU A 177 1.77 16.81 -1.71
CA GLU A 177 3.10 16.70 -2.31
C GLU A 177 4.17 16.37 -1.29
N VAL A 178 4.15 17.01 -0.11
CA VAL A 178 5.12 16.70 0.94
C VAL A 178 4.90 15.29 1.50
N VAL A 179 3.65 14.86 1.69
CA VAL A 179 3.34 13.48 2.11
C VAL A 179 3.83 12.47 1.07
N ALA A 180 3.55 12.71 -0.21
CA ALA A 180 4.00 11.86 -1.31
C ALA A 180 5.54 11.84 -1.41
N TRP A 181 6.20 12.99 -1.23
CA TRP A 181 7.65 13.09 -1.20
C TRP A 181 8.25 12.28 -0.05
N VAL A 182 7.69 12.36 1.16
CA VAL A 182 8.14 11.55 2.31
C VAL A 182 8.00 10.06 1.97
N ALA A 183 6.83 9.65 1.47
CA ALA A 183 6.59 8.25 1.08
C ALA A 183 7.59 7.75 0.04
N VAL A 184 7.79 8.51 -1.05
CA VAL A 184 8.66 8.11 -2.17
C VAL A 184 10.15 8.25 -1.83
N CYS A 185 10.59 9.41 -1.34
CA CYS A 185 12.00 9.72 -1.21
C CYS A 185 12.64 9.19 0.09
N LYS A 186 11.88 9.11 1.19
CA LYS A 186 12.37 8.60 2.49
C LYS A 186 12.01 7.15 2.74
N PHE A 187 10.84 6.70 2.31
CA PHE A 187 10.34 5.34 2.58
C PHE A 187 10.30 4.42 1.36
N ASN A 188 10.74 4.89 0.19
CA ASN A 188 10.80 4.13 -1.07
C ASN A 188 9.45 3.49 -1.47
N CYS A 189 8.34 4.15 -1.13
CA CYS A 189 7.02 3.81 -1.64
C CYS A 189 6.87 4.22 -3.11
N LYS A 190 5.95 3.58 -3.83
CA LYS A 190 5.51 4.04 -5.16
C LYS A 190 4.14 4.68 -5.03
N SER A 191 4.02 5.96 -5.36
CA SER A 191 2.81 6.78 -5.14
C SER A 191 1.99 7.01 -6.42
N ARG A 192 0.68 7.21 -6.24
CA ARG A 192 -0.31 7.68 -7.23
C ARG A 192 -1.04 8.91 -6.67
N PRO A 193 -0.87 10.10 -7.26
CA PRO A 193 -1.53 11.31 -6.80
C PRO A 193 -2.89 11.56 -7.47
N ASP A 194 -3.77 12.27 -6.77
CA ASP A 194 -5.04 12.80 -7.27
C ASP A 194 -5.34 14.13 -6.52
N ILE A 195 -5.93 15.16 -7.17
CA ILE A 195 -5.85 16.58 -6.71
C ILE A 195 -7.17 17.39 -6.86
N ALA A 196 -7.65 18.01 -5.75
CA ALA A 196 -8.61 19.15 -5.67
C ALA A 196 -8.85 19.63 -4.19
N ASN A 197 -9.63 20.71 -3.93
CA ASN A 197 -9.73 21.53 -2.68
C ASN A 197 -11.06 21.52 -1.81
N PRO A 198 -11.09 21.50 -0.42
CA PRO A 198 -12.21 20.97 0.41
C PRO A 198 -13.15 21.88 1.21
N LYS A 199 -14.34 21.32 1.55
CA LYS A 199 -14.94 21.43 2.91
C LYS A 199 -15.88 20.29 3.41
N ASP A 200 -16.32 19.31 2.61
CA ASP A 200 -17.28 18.25 3.04
C ASP A 200 -16.90 16.80 2.58
N TRP A 201 -15.67 16.35 2.85
CA TRP A 201 -15.02 15.35 1.98
C TRP A 201 -14.75 13.96 2.54
N ILE A 202 -14.88 13.77 3.86
CA ILE A 202 -14.57 12.50 4.51
C ILE A 202 -15.86 11.84 4.97
N GLU A 203 -16.01 10.59 4.58
CA GLU A 203 -17.05 9.70 5.12
C GLU A 203 -16.40 8.56 5.91
N TYR A 204 -17.20 7.95 6.78
CA TYR A 204 -16.76 6.86 7.64
C TYR A 204 -17.58 5.62 7.37
N LYS A 205 -16.90 4.48 7.21
CA LYS A 205 -17.52 3.17 7.06
C LYS A 205 -16.96 2.19 8.09
N ALA A 206 -17.84 1.52 8.82
CA ALA A 206 -17.42 0.46 9.72
C ALA A 206 -16.82 -0.72 8.94
N ASN A 207 -15.62 -1.16 9.33
CA ASN A 207 -15.02 -2.40 8.85
C ASN A 207 -15.66 -3.62 9.53
N ARG A 208 -15.23 -4.83 9.17
CA ARG A 208 -15.73 -6.10 9.74
C ARG A 208 -15.51 -6.25 11.26
N HIS A 209 -14.65 -5.42 11.83
CA HIS A 209 -14.36 -5.35 13.26
C HIS A 209 -15.10 -4.20 13.98
N GLY A 210 -15.99 -3.48 13.28
CA GLY A 210 -16.75 -2.36 13.83
C GLY A 210 -15.95 -1.06 13.97
N VAL A 211 -14.73 -0.99 13.43
CA VAL A 211 -13.92 0.24 13.43
C VAL A 211 -14.34 1.11 12.27
N ASN A 212 -14.67 2.37 12.54
CA ASN A 212 -14.99 3.35 11.49
C ASN A 212 -13.71 3.75 10.74
N ILE A 213 -13.65 3.37 9.47
CA ILE A 213 -12.56 3.65 8.57
C ILE A 213 -12.91 4.87 7.72
N PRO A 214 -12.05 5.91 7.67
CA PRO A 214 -12.28 7.06 6.81
C PRO A 214 -12.03 6.70 5.35
N TYR A 215 -12.82 7.29 4.46
CA TYR A 215 -12.55 7.29 3.02
C TYR A 215 -13.04 8.61 2.41
N MET A 216 -12.48 9.01 1.28
CA MET A 216 -12.95 10.20 0.57
C MET A 216 -14.28 9.94 -0.12
N ASN A 217 -15.23 10.86 0.05
CA ASN A 217 -16.45 10.84 -0.75
C ASN A 217 -16.10 11.17 -2.21
N LYS A 218 -16.12 10.15 -3.07
CA LYS A 218 -15.76 10.23 -4.48
C LYS A 218 -16.69 11.09 -5.33
N GLU A 219 -17.91 11.37 -4.86
CA GLU A 219 -18.85 12.27 -5.53
C GLU A 219 -18.52 13.74 -5.26
N VAL A 220 -17.81 14.02 -4.16
CA VAL A 220 -17.49 15.39 -3.71
C VAL A 220 -16.01 15.73 -3.95
N ALA A 221 -15.13 14.72 -3.88
CA ALA A 221 -13.70 14.86 -4.18
C ALA A 221 -13.15 13.53 -4.72
N PRO A 222 -12.54 13.50 -5.91
CA PRO A 222 -12.01 12.27 -6.49
C PRO A 222 -10.77 11.72 -5.76
N ALA A 223 -10.15 12.50 -4.85
CA ALA A 223 -8.72 12.44 -4.65
C ALA A 223 -8.23 11.77 -3.36
N ASP A 224 -7.50 10.66 -3.50
CA ASP A 224 -6.71 9.98 -2.46
C ASP A 224 -5.28 9.70 -2.92
N LEU A 225 -4.31 9.72 -1.99
CA LEU A 225 -2.98 9.18 -2.29
C LEU A 225 -3.00 7.66 -2.14
N ASN A 226 -2.52 6.95 -3.16
CA ASN A 226 -2.35 5.49 -3.06
C ASN A 226 -0.87 5.14 -3.18
N CYS A 227 -0.30 4.51 -2.16
CA CYS A 227 1.09 4.10 -2.14
C CYS A 227 1.25 2.59 -1.98
N HIS A 228 2.13 2.01 -2.78
CA HIS A 228 2.60 0.65 -2.59
C HIS A 228 3.85 0.66 -1.72
N LEU A 229 3.86 -0.15 -0.65
CA LEU A 229 5.03 -0.31 0.21
C LEU A 229 6.16 -1.03 -0.50
N SER A 230 7.42 -0.65 -0.28
CA SER A 230 8.57 -1.27 -0.93
C SER A 230 8.62 -2.80 -0.74
N THR A 231 8.84 -3.56 -1.82
CA THR A 231 9.13 -5.01 -1.77
C THR A 231 10.44 -5.33 -1.05
N TYR A 232 11.37 -4.37 -1.04
CA TYR A 232 12.75 -4.56 -0.59
C TYR A 232 13.05 -3.90 0.75
N GLY A 233 12.22 -2.96 1.21
CA GLY A 233 12.34 -2.24 2.49
C GLY A 233 11.32 -2.70 3.54
N SER A 234 11.65 -2.53 4.83
CA SER A 234 10.63 -2.55 5.88
C SER A 234 9.97 -1.17 5.95
N PHE A 235 8.66 -1.12 6.17
CA PHE A 235 7.96 0.14 6.41
C PHE A 235 7.60 0.26 7.89
N ASP A 236 7.88 1.42 8.46
CA ASP A 236 7.68 1.72 9.87
C ASP A 236 6.68 2.89 9.95
N ILE A 237 5.44 2.57 10.32
CA ILE A 237 4.32 3.51 10.31
C ILE A 237 4.51 4.63 11.33
N GLU A 238 5.08 4.32 12.50
CA GLU A 238 5.31 5.30 13.56
C GLU A 238 6.39 6.30 13.10
N LYS A 239 7.49 5.81 12.52
CA LYS A 239 8.49 6.70 11.91
C LYS A 239 7.92 7.52 10.76
N PHE A 240 7.01 6.97 9.97
CA PHE A 240 6.35 7.72 8.91
C PHE A 240 5.53 8.88 9.49
N GLN A 241 4.73 8.62 10.53
CA GLN A 241 3.97 9.65 11.24
C GLN A 241 4.89 10.71 11.88
N ASP A 242 6.00 10.29 12.49
CA ASP A 242 7.00 11.19 13.05
C ASP A 242 7.61 12.12 11.98
N GLU A 243 7.89 11.58 10.79
CA GLU A 243 8.38 12.38 9.66
C GLU A 243 7.33 13.40 9.19
N LEU A 244 6.05 13.03 9.13
CA LEU A 244 4.97 13.98 8.81
C LEU A 244 4.81 15.06 9.90
N HIS A 245 4.96 14.68 11.16
CA HIS A 245 4.86 15.59 12.29
C HIS A 245 5.94 16.70 12.23
N LYS A 246 7.15 16.41 11.70
CA LYS A 246 8.21 17.42 11.49
C LYS A 246 7.80 18.55 10.54
N PHE A 247 6.80 18.32 9.69
CA PHE A 247 6.21 19.31 8.79
C PHE A 247 4.90 19.92 9.37
N GLY A 248 4.56 19.57 10.60
CA GLY A 248 3.34 20.00 11.29
C GLY A 248 2.07 19.53 10.59
N MET A 249 2.10 18.31 10.04
CA MET A 249 0.94 17.56 9.54
C MET A 249 0.45 16.62 10.63
N LYS A 250 -0.87 16.58 10.85
CA LYS A 250 -1.50 15.61 11.76
C LYS A 250 -1.87 14.38 10.95
N CYS A 251 -1.52 13.19 11.43
CA CYS A 251 -1.73 11.94 10.71
C CYS A 251 -2.28 10.89 11.67
N GLU A 252 -3.53 10.48 11.45
CA GLU A 252 -4.16 9.38 12.16
C GLU A 252 -4.11 8.11 11.31
N CYS A 253 -3.68 7.01 11.92
CA CYS A 253 -3.50 5.75 11.23
C CYS A 253 -4.64 4.78 11.56
N TYR A 254 -5.41 4.42 10.54
CA TYR A 254 -6.41 3.37 10.57
C TYR A 254 -5.88 2.13 9.89
N ARG A 255 -6.29 0.96 10.39
CA ARG A 255 -5.80 -0.33 9.90
C ARG A 255 -6.96 -1.19 9.43
N GLU A 256 -6.88 -1.60 8.18
CA GLU A 256 -7.58 -2.78 7.68
C GLU A 256 -6.61 -3.97 7.63
N GLU A 257 -7.10 -5.18 7.43
CA GLU A 257 -6.27 -6.40 7.50
C GLU A 257 -4.98 -6.36 6.67
N TRP A 258 -4.99 -5.76 5.49
CA TRP A 258 -3.89 -5.82 4.52
C TRP A 258 -3.44 -4.44 3.99
N ARG A 259 -4.07 -3.36 4.43
CA ARG A 259 -3.66 -1.97 4.11
C ARG A 259 -3.76 -1.03 5.32
N TYR A 260 -2.95 0.01 5.32
CA TYR A 260 -3.11 1.14 6.24
C TYR A 260 -3.85 2.25 5.51
N ILE A 261 -4.70 2.96 6.23
CA ILE A 261 -5.42 4.13 5.73
C ILE A 261 -5.06 5.26 6.66
N LEU A 262 -4.35 6.24 6.14
CA LEU A 262 -3.89 7.39 6.89
C LEU A 262 -4.82 8.56 6.63
N LEU A 263 -5.45 9.10 7.66
CA LEU A 263 -6.20 10.36 7.58
C LEU A 263 -5.27 11.50 7.96
N ILE A 264 -5.07 12.42 7.02
CA ILE A 264 -4.13 13.51 7.19
C ILE A 264 -4.91 14.82 7.26
N ASP A 265 -4.56 15.64 8.25
CA ASP A 265 -5.02 17.02 8.40
C ASP A 265 -6.55 17.19 8.48
N GLU A 266 -7.24 16.26 9.14
CA GLU A 266 -8.71 16.23 9.26
C GLU A 266 -9.33 17.60 9.59
N SER A 267 -8.78 18.28 10.61
CA SER A 267 -9.30 19.55 11.11
C SER A 267 -8.51 20.78 10.64
N VAL A 268 -7.65 20.65 9.63
CA VAL A 268 -6.82 21.76 9.14
C VAL A 268 -7.55 22.55 8.06
N ARG A 269 -7.28 23.87 7.96
CA ARG A 269 -7.95 24.77 7.00
C ARG A 269 -7.75 24.38 5.53
N THR A 270 -6.60 23.80 5.19
CA THR A 270 -6.34 23.25 3.85
C THR A 270 -7.23 22.05 3.53
N GLY A 271 -7.81 21.45 4.57
CA GLY A 271 -8.73 20.33 4.57
C GLY A 271 -8.10 18.96 4.36
N PRO A 272 -8.91 17.91 4.57
CA PRO A 272 -8.43 16.55 4.76
C PRO A 272 -8.03 15.85 3.48
N PHE A 273 -7.20 14.81 3.61
CA PHE A 273 -6.98 13.81 2.57
C PHE A 273 -6.59 12.47 3.18
N THR A 274 -6.76 11.38 2.42
CA THR A 274 -6.29 10.06 2.86
C THR A 274 -5.09 9.57 2.06
N LEU A 275 -4.29 8.71 2.69
CA LEU A 275 -3.22 7.95 2.07
C LEU A 275 -3.38 6.47 2.39
N ASP A 276 -3.59 5.68 1.34
CA ASP A 276 -3.62 4.22 1.41
C ASP A 276 -2.21 3.64 1.25
N LEU A 277 -1.77 2.85 2.23
CA LEU A 277 -0.54 2.07 2.15
C LEU A 277 -0.88 0.59 2.01
N ILE A 278 -0.68 0.04 0.81
CA ILE A 278 -1.02 -1.34 0.49
C ILE A 278 0.18 -2.26 0.76
N GLU A 279 0.00 -3.28 1.59
CA GLU A 279 1.09 -4.17 2.00
C GLU A 279 1.43 -5.25 0.97
N PRO A 280 0.46 -5.92 0.31
CA PRO A 280 0.79 -6.62 -0.92
C PRO A 280 1.30 -5.61 -1.93
N HIS A 281 2.56 -5.71 -2.35
CA HIS A 281 3.11 -4.84 -3.38
C HIS A 281 2.53 -5.24 -4.74
N VAL A 282 1.28 -4.83 -5.01
CA VAL A 282 0.53 -5.19 -6.21
C VAL A 282 -0.11 -3.98 -6.87
N ALA A 283 -0.09 -3.96 -8.19
CA ALA A 283 -0.83 -3.03 -9.01
C ALA A 283 -2.18 -3.63 -9.40
N LEU A 284 -3.26 -2.86 -9.24
CA LEU A 284 -4.48 -3.11 -10.00
C LEU A 284 -4.33 -2.52 -11.39
N THR A 285 -4.63 -3.33 -12.40
CA THR A 285 -4.94 -2.82 -13.74
C THR A 285 -6.45 -2.74 -13.86
N HIS A 286 -6.95 -1.52 -14.05
CA HIS A 286 -8.35 -1.30 -14.38
C HIS A 286 -8.61 -1.86 -15.79
N ASP A 287 -9.83 -2.37 -15.98
CA ASP A 287 -10.36 -2.87 -17.26
C ASP A 287 -10.52 -1.75 -18.31
N ARG A 288 -10.40 -0.49 -17.87
CA ARG A 288 -10.33 0.71 -18.70
C ARG A 288 -9.06 1.49 -18.39
N ILE A 289 -8.40 1.98 -19.43
CA ILE A 289 -7.31 2.95 -19.28
C ILE A 289 -7.97 4.29 -18.91
N ASP A 290 -7.92 4.62 -17.63
CA ASP A 290 -8.32 5.94 -17.15
C ASP A 290 -7.11 6.89 -17.28
N PHE A 291 -7.22 7.93 -18.09
CA PHE A 291 -6.11 8.87 -18.31
C PHE A 291 -6.15 10.00 -17.29
N ASP A 292 -6.20 9.62 -16.02
CA ASP A 292 -6.03 10.53 -14.90
C ASP A 292 -4.59 10.43 -14.36
N VAL A 293 -4.12 11.51 -13.74
CA VAL A 293 -2.78 11.61 -13.12
C VAL A 293 -2.56 10.51 -12.08
N SER A 294 -3.64 9.91 -11.59
CA SER A 294 -3.71 8.76 -10.68
C SER A 294 -3.18 7.43 -11.27
N ASN A 295 -2.93 7.35 -12.57
CA ASN A 295 -2.28 6.19 -13.21
C ASN A 295 -0.78 6.38 -13.47
N LEU A 296 -0.21 7.53 -13.07
CA LEU A 296 1.23 7.74 -13.05
C LEU A 296 1.84 7.04 -11.84
N VAL A 297 2.94 6.31 -12.09
CA VAL A 297 3.76 5.73 -11.02
C VAL A 297 4.91 6.67 -10.74
N LEU A 298 4.95 7.22 -9.52
CA LEU A 298 6.06 8.05 -9.06
C LEU A 298 7.11 7.21 -8.35
N GLU A 299 8.37 7.38 -8.76
CA GLU A 299 9.52 6.67 -8.23
C GLU A 299 10.70 7.64 -7.98
N LYS A 300 11.43 7.41 -6.89
CA LYS A 300 12.56 8.24 -6.47
C LYS A 300 13.61 8.37 -7.58
N ASN A 301 14.11 9.58 -7.81
CA ASN A 301 15.05 9.96 -8.87
C ASN A 301 14.51 9.93 -10.32
N TYR A 302 13.24 9.57 -10.53
CA TYR A 302 12.61 9.66 -11.85
C TYR A 302 11.86 10.99 -11.96
N THR A 303 12.61 12.07 -12.14
CA THR A 303 12.08 13.45 -12.14
C THR A 303 11.65 13.95 -13.52
N ARG A 304 11.97 13.21 -14.59
CA ARG A 304 11.69 13.59 -16.00
C ARG A 304 11.01 12.49 -16.80
N ASP A 305 10.64 11.40 -16.13
CA ASP A 305 10.06 10.24 -16.77
C ASP A 305 8.65 10.01 -16.26
N LEU A 306 7.71 9.89 -17.18
CA LEU A 306 6.34 9.52 -16.88
C LEU A 306 6.19 8.00 -17.04
N GLY A 307 5.99 7.32 -15.91
CA GLY A 307 5.67 5.90 -15.87
C GLY A 307 4.17 5.68 -15.92
N MET A 308 3.68 5.04 -16.98
CA MET A 308 2.30 4.58 -17.09
C MET A 308 2.22 3.05 -16.98
N ARG A 309 1.24 2.56 -16.23
CA ARG A 309 0.84 1.14 -16.30
C ARG A 309 -0.18 0.95 -17.42
N ILE A 310 0.27 0.52 -18.59
CA ILE A 310 -0.62 0.07 -19.68
C ILE A 310 -1.02 -1.39 -19.42
N ASP A 311 -2.31 -1.70 -19.60
CA ASP A 311 -2.76 -3.08 -19.66
C ASP A 311 -2.22 -3.79 -20.91
N ILE A 312 -1.10 -4.52 -20.75
CA ILE A 312 -0.52 -5.35 -21.82
C ILE A 312 -1.40 -6.56 -22.23
N GLN A 313 -2.62 -6.73 -21.71
CA GLN A 313 -3.52 -7.80 -22.15
C GLN A 313 -4.42 -7.39 -23.32
N GLN A 314 -4.60 -6.09 -23.60
CA GLN A 314 -5.35 -5.61 -24.76
C GLN A 314 -4.40 -5.15 -25.88
N LYS A 315 -4.55 -5.72 -27.09
CA LYS A 315 -3.89 -5.22 -28.31
C LYS A 315 -4.72 -4.04 -28.88
N PRO A 316 -4.09 -2.94 -29.34
CA PRO A 316 -2.65 -2.70 -29.44
C PRO A 316 -2.02 -2.28 -28.09
N TYR A 317 -0.86 -2.87 -27.78
CA TYR A 317 -0.16 -2.80 -26.49
C TYR A 317 0.55 -1.46 -26.19
N SER A 318 0.16 -0.37 -26.84
CA SER A 318 0.83 0.91 -26.69
C SER A 318 -0.11 2.06 -26.98
N ILE A 319 -0.25 2.94 -26.00
CA ILE A 319 -0.75 4.29 -26.19
C ILE A 319 0.46 5.21 -26.12
N GLU A 320 0.61 6.09 -27.10
CA GLU A 320 1.67 7.10 -27.07
C GLU A 320 1.43 8.02 -25.87
N LEU A 321 2.50 8.29 -25.10
CA LEU A 321 2.46 9.11 -23.90
C LEU A 321 1.92 10.53 -24.21
N GLU A 322 2.16 10.98 -25.43
CA GLU A 322 1.64 12.20 -26.05
C GLU A 322 0.11 12.24 -26.12
N THR A 323 -0.52 11.13 -26.45
CA THR A 323 -1.99 11.02 -26.52
C THR A 323 -2.61 11.21 -25.14
N ILE A 324 -1.90 10.79 -24.11
CA ILE A 324 -2.34 10.83 -22.71
C ILE A 324 -2.22 12.22 -22.14
N ILE A 325 -1.07 12.86 -22.38
CA ILE A 325 -0.84 14.24 -22.01
C ILE A 325 -1.91 15.13 -22.63
N ASN A 326 -2.21 14.93 -23.92
CA ASN A 326 -3.27 15.67 -24.60
C ASN A 326 -4.63 15.43 -23.94
N TYR A 327 -4.93 14.20 -23.52
CA TYR A 327 -6.18 13.90 -22.84
C TYR A 327 -6.26 14.54 -21.44
N ILE A 328 -5.20 14.46 -20.64
CA ILE A 328 -5.11 15.09 -19.31
C ILE A 328 -5.33 16.60 -19.41
N LYS A 329 -4.73 17.25 -20.42
CA LYS A 329 -4.89 18.69 -20.64
C LYS A 329 -6.29 19.10 -21.11
N ASN A 330 -7.02 18.18 -21.73
CA ASN A 330 -8.35 18.43 -22.30
C ASN A 330 -9.50 18.03 -21.36
N LYS A 331 -9.20 17.50 -20.17
CA LYS A 331 -10.15 17.32 -19.06
C LYS A 331 -10.29 18.62 -18.27
#